data_AF-A0A947S7L3-F1
#
_entry.id   AF-A0A947S7L3-F1
#
_cell.length_a   1.000
_cell.length_b   1.000
_cell.length_c   1.000
_cell.angle_alpha   90.00
_cell.angle_beta   90.00
_cell.angle_gamma   90.00
#
_symmetry.space_group_name_H-M   'P 1'
#
loop_
_entity.id
_entity.type
_entity.pdbx_description
1 polymer ?
#
loop_
_entity_poly.entity_id
_entity_poly.type
_entity_poly.pdbx_seq_one_letter_code
_entity_poly.pdbx_strand_id
1 'polypeptide(L)' 'MMKFADNIANWIKIQVEQAGAEGVIVGLSGGIDSSVVAALSRKAVGDKVLGLIMPCGGAPWM' A
#
# COMPACT_ATOMS: atom_id res chain seq x y z
N MET A 1 -20.05 11.72 9.20
CA MET A 1 -19.98 10.84 8.01
C MET A 1 -18.51 10.49 7.79
N MET A 2 -18.13 9.21 7.70
CA MET A 2 -16.75 8.81 7.39
C MET A 2 -16.41 9.21 5.95
N LYS A 3 -15.17 9.65 5.70
CA LYS A 3 -14.72 9.96 4.34
C LYS A 3 -14.45 8.64 3.59
N PHE A 4 -14.56 8.65 2.26
CA PHE A 4 -14.34 7.45 1.44
C PHE A 4 -12.98 6.77 1.70
N ALA A 5 -11.92 7.57 1.87
CA ALA A 5 -10.60 7.08 2.24
C ALA A 5 -10.56 6.37 3.60
N ASP A 6 -11.39 6.78 4.57
CA ASP A 6 -11.50 6.10 5.87
C ASP A 6 -12.15 4.72 5.70
N ASN A 7 -13.15 4.61 4.83
CA ASN A 7 -13.81 3.32 4.54
C ASN A 7 -12.84 2.32 3.92
N ILE A 8 -12.01 2.77 2.97
CA ILE A 8 -11.01 1.91 2.33
C ILE A 8 -9.92 1.51 3.35
N ALA A 9 -9.41 2.45 4.14
CA ALA A 9 -8.41 2.13 5.17
C ALA A 9 -8.95 1.12 6.19
N ASN A 10 -10.21 1.26 6.61
CA ASN A 10 -10.84 0.29 7.50
C ASN A 10 -11.01 -1.09 6.83
N TRP A 11 -11.37 -1.12 5.55
CA TRP A 11 -11.43 -2.37 4.80
C TRP A 11 -10.06 -3.06 4.73
N ILE A 12 -8.99 -2.32 4.42
CA ILE A 12 -7.61 -2.85 4.43
C ILE A 12 -7.26 -3.44 5.81
N LYS A 13 -7.55 -2.73 6.89
CA LYS A 13 -7.29 -3.21 8.25
C LYS A 13 -7.98 -4.55 8.53
N ILE A 14 -9.27 -4.67 8.18
CA ILE A 14 -10.04 -5.91 8.33
C ILE A 14 -9.41 -7.05 7.51
N GLN A 15 -8.95 -6.79 6.28
CA GLN A 15 -8.30 -7.81 5.47
C GLN A 15 -6.99 -8.31 6.10
N VAL A 16 -6.17 -7.41 6.65
CA VAL A 16 -4.92 -7.78 7.34
C VAL A 16 -5.21 -8.63 8.57
N GLU A 17 -6.21 -8.25 9.37
CA GLU A 17 -6.64 -9.00 10.55
C GLU A 17 -7.18 -10.39 10.20
N GLN A 18 -8.02 -10.49 9.15
CA GLN A 18 -8.56 -11.76 8.67
C GLN A 18 -7.49 -12.69 8.11
N ALA A 19 -6.43 -12.13 7.52
CA ALA A 19 -5.28 -12.89 7.04
C ALA A 19 -4.35 -13.36 8.19
N GLY A 20 -4.54 -12.90 9.43
CA GLY A 20 -3.60 -13.14 10.53
C GLY A 20 -2.22 -12.50 10.27
N ALA A 21 -2.17 -11.47 9.41
CA ALA A 21 -0.93 -10.84 9.00
C ALA A 21 -0.55 -9.69 9.93
N GLU A 22 0.75 -9.36 9.98
CA GLU A 22 1.24 -8.28 10.83
C GLU A 22 1.17 -6.91 10.15
N GLY A 23 1.04 -6.85 8.82
CA GLY A 23 1.12 -5.60 8.07
C GLY A 23 0.90 -5.78 6.57
N VAL A 24 1.30 -4.78 5.79
CA VAL A 24 1.12 -4.74 4.33
C VAL A 24 2.47 -4.57 3.63
N ILE A 25 2.67 -5.28 2.52
CA ILE A 25 3.78 -5.02 1.58
C ILE A 25 3.18 -4.42 0.30
N VAL A 26 3.72 -3.29 -0.17
CA VAL A 26 3.22 -2.58 -1.36
C VAL A 26 4.37 -2.33 -2.33
N GLY A 27 4.20 -2.72 -3.60
CA GLY A 27 5.09 -2.33 -4.68
C GLY A 27 4.91 -0.85 -5.03
N LEU A 28 5.99 -0.06 -5.02
CA LEU A 28 6.02 1.36 -5.35
C LEU A 28 6.67 1.56 -6.72
N SER A 29 5.87 1.96 -7.71
CA SER A 29 6.33 2.26 -9.07
C SER A 29 6.66 3.73 -9.30
N GLY A 30 6.29 4.61 -8.35
CA GLY A 30 6.28 6.06 -8.54
C GLY A 30 4.98 6.59 -9.13
N GLY A 31 4.03 5.72 -9.51
CA GLY A 31 2.71 6.11 -9.99
C GLY A 31 1.74 6.47 -8.86
N ILE A 32 0.71 7.25 -9.20
CA ILE A 32 -0.32 7.72 -8.26
C ILE A 32 -1.05 6.55 -7.59
N ASP A 33 -1.35 5.48 -8.32
CA ASP A 33 -2.09 4.33 -7.78
C ASP A 33 -1.32 3.66 -6.64
N SER A 34 -0.04 3.33 -6.86
CA SER A 34 0.82 2.74 -5.84
C SER A 34 1.03 3.67 -4.64
N SER A 35 1.07 4.98 -4.87
CA SER A 35 1.22 5.99 -3.83
C SER A 35 -0.02 6.11 -2.96
N VAL A 36 -1.21 6.08 -3.58
CA VAL A 36 -2.51 6.08 -2.88
C VAL A 36 -2.68 4.81 -2.07
N VAL A 37 -2.35 3.64 -2.62
CA VAL A 37 -2.37 2.36 -1.88
C VAL A 37 -1.45 2.43 -0.67
N ALA A 38 -0.21 2.89 -0.82
CA ALA A 38 0.73 3.02 0.30
C ALA A 38 0.21 3.96 1.40
N ALA A 39 -0.38 5.10 1.03
CA ALA A 39 -0.95 6.05 1.98
C ALA A 39 -2.16 5.45 2.74
N LEU A 40 -3.04 4.75 2.04
CA LEU A 40 -4.20 4.07 2.65
C LEU A 40 -3.78 2.89 3.53
N SER A 41 -2.77 2.13 3.13
CA SER A 41 -2.19 1.06 3.96
C SER A 41 -1.57 1.62 5.24
N ARG A 42 -0.80 2.72 5.17
CA ARG A 42 -0.26 3.38 6.37
C ARG A 42 -1.37 3.88 7.29
N LYS A 43 -2.46 4.41 6.71
CA LYS A 43 -3.64 4.82 7.48
C LYS A 43 -4.35 3.63 8.15
N ALA A 44 -4.31 2.46 7.54
CA ALA A 44 -4.96 1.25 8.05
C ALA A 44 -4.18 0.56 9.19
N VAL A 45 -2.85 0.42 9.03
CA VAL A 45 -2.01 -0.42 9.91
C VAL A 45 -0.82 0.32 10.55
N GLY A 46 -0.72 1.64 10.37
CA GLY A 46 0.35 2.46 10.93
C GLY A 46 1.69 2.21 10.25
N ASP A 47 2.76 2.05 11.04
CA ASP A 47 4.13 1.82 10.55
C ASP A 47 4.38 0.39 10.03
N LYS A 48 3.38 -0.50 10.10
CA LYS A 48 3.48 -1.89 9.63
C LYS A 48 3.28 -2.00 8.11
N VAL A 49 3.96 -1.13 7.36
CA VAL A 49 3.91 -1.08 5.89
C VAL A 49 5.32 -1.09 5.33
N LEU A 50 5.62 -2.05 4.46
CA LEU A 50 6.87 -2.12 3.72
C LEU A 50 6.61 -1.73 2.25
N GLY A 51 7.24 -0.65 1.80
CA GLY A 51 7.25 -0.25 0.39
C GLY A 51 8.42 -0.90 -0.35
N LEU A 52 8.16 -1.53 -1.49
CA LEU A 52 9.17 -2.14 -2.37
C LEU A 52 9.24 -1.40 -3.70
N ILE A 53 10.36 -0.74 -3.98
CA ILE A 53 10.63 -0.21 -5.32
C ILE A 53 11.31 -1.33 -6.12
N MET A 54 10.70 -1.71 -7.24
CA MET A 54 11.20 -2.76 -8.13
C MET A 54 11.62 -2.16 -9.48
N PRO A 55 12.83 -1.57 -9.58
CA PRO A 55 13.29 -1.00 -10.83
C PRO A 55 13.49 -2.12 -11.85
N CYS A 56 12.82 -2.01 -13.00
CA CYS A 56 13.20 -2.77 -14.17
C CYS A 56 14.27 -1.95 -14.91
N GLY A 57 15.51 -2.42 -14.88
CA GLY A 57 16.62 -1.76 -15.57
C GLY A 57 16.37 -1.76 -17.07
N GLY A 58 15.77 -0.70 -17.60
CA GLY A 58 15.82 -0.42 -19.02
C GLY A 58 17.27 -0.08 -19.35
N ALA A 59 17.98 -1.00 -20.01
CA ALA A 59 19.21 -0.62 -20.69
C ALA A 59 18.88 0.59 -21.58
N PRO A 60 19.59 1.73 -21.48
CA PRO A 60 19.27 2.94 -22.25
C PRO A 60 19.39 2.79 -23.77
N TRP A 61 19.74 1.60 -24.27
CA TRP A 61 20.19 1.35 -25.64
C TRP A 61 19.69 0.00 -26.21
N MET A 62 18.56 -0.52 -25.73
CA MET A 62 17.80 -1.58 -26.43
C MET A 62 16.52 -1.01 -27.03
#